data_AF-A0A943BBM2-F1
#
_entry.id   AF-A0A943BBM2-F1
#
_cell.length_a   1.000
_cell.length_b   1.000
_cell.length_c   1.000
_cell.angle_alpha   90.00
_cell.angle_beta   90.00
_cell.angle_gamma   90.00
#
_symmetry.space_group_name_H-M   'P 1'
#
loop_
_entity.id
_entity.type
_entity.pdbx_description
1 polymer ?
#
loop_
_entity_poly.entity_id
_entity_poly.type
_entity_poly.pdbx_seq_one_letter_code
_entity_poly.pdbx_strand_id
1 'polypeptide(L)'
;MDVSYRRELNRTQLIFEAAGIREKDYQIYMLEENRPEGILPIIVQGVGTKTQYKYDISGKISIRALYEKTGIQFDEICSLIMQLTETIKCLETFMLDPDRIILEPEFIFYEKHRFLFCYYPLHTGNLHQAFREFSEYLIRQVDCEDKTGICLAYELHRITTAENYCLDKALEQAYRMMGEQEKEENEAEENFRYEDIIEEEGMGIGILREAKTPFGKLTGLFGRKRFRDTEND
;
A
#
# COMPACT_ATOMS: atom_id res chain seq x y z
N MET A 1 -7.77 5.35 -25.93
CA MET A 1 -7.19 4.00 -26.06
C MET A 1 -8.32 3.07 -26.42
N ASP A 2 -8.14 2.15 -27.36
CA ASP A 2 -9.11 1.08 -27.63
C ASP A 2 -8.63 -0.19 -26.92
N VAL A 3 -9.52 -0.90 -26.21
CA VAL A 3 -9.17 -1.94 -25.24
C VAL A 3 -10.01 -3.18 -25.48
N SER A 4 -9.35 -4.33 -25.67
CA SER A 4 -10.03 -5.60 -25.89
C SER A 4 -9.37 -6.75 -25.13
N TYR A 5 -10.17 -7.77 -24.81
CA TYR A 5 -9.70 -9.00 -24.20
C TYR A 5 -9.76 -10.13 -25.24
N ARG A 6 -8.70 -10.92 -25.33
CA ARG A 6 -8.63 -12.12 -26.18
C ARG A 6 -8.38 -13.34 -25.31
N ARG A 7 -9.24 -14.35 -25.45
CA ARG A 7 -9.09 -15.64 -24.74
C ARG A 7 -8.97 -16.77 -25.75
N GLU A 8 -7.84 -17.45 -25.69
CA GLU A 8 -7.50 -18.68 -26.39
C GLU A 8 -7.45 -19.83 -25.36
N LEU A 9 -7.34 -21.09 -25.80
CA LEU A 9 -7.50 -22.27 -24.92
C LEU A 9 -6.64 -22.22 -23.64
N ASN A 10 -5.38 -21.82 -23.78
CA ASN A 10 -4.39 -21.77 -22.69
C ASN A 10 -3.85 -20.35 -22.44
N ARG A 11 -4.47 -19.30 -23.00
CA ARG A 11 -3.92 -17.94 -22.97
C ARG A 11 -5.01 -16.87 -22.91
N THR A 12 -4.85 -15.91 -22.00
CA THR A 12 -5.69 -14.71 -21.93
C THR A 12 -4.80 -13.49 -22.12
N GLN A 13 -5.14 -12.64 -23.09
CA GLN A 13 -4.42 -11.41 -23.39
C GLN A 13 -5.32 -10.19 -23.19
N LEU A 14 -4.79 -9.17 -22.54
CA LEU A 14 -5.30 -7.80 -22.62
C LEU A 14 -4.61 -7.12 -23.80
N ILE A 15 -5.37 -6.42 -24.65
CA ILE A 15 -4.85 -5.81 -25.88
C ILE A 15 -5.28 -4.34 -25.93
N PHE A 16 -4.31 -3.43 -25.92
CA PHE A 16 -4.53 -2.02 -26.25
C PHE A 16 -4.19 -1.79 -27.72
N GLU A 17 -5.05 -1.07 -28.45
CA GLU A 17 -4.80 -0.70 -29.85
C GLU A 17 -4.57 0.81 -30.02
N ALA A 18 -3.56 1.13 -30.83
CA ALA A 18 -3.26 2.46 -31.32
C ALA A 18 -3.36 2.52 -32.85
N ALA A 19 -3.76 3.66 -33.40
CA ALA A 19 -3.75 3.91 -34.84
C ALA A 19 -2.34 4.21 -35.35
N GLY A 20 -2.02 3.75 -36.55
CA GLY A 20 -0.67 3.84 -37.12
C GLY A 20 0.22 2.65 -36.75
N ILE A 21 1.34 2.52 -37.47
CA ILE A 21 2.39 1.53 -37.20
C ILE A 21 3.51 2.26 -36.45
N ARG A 22 3.82 1.85 -35.21
CA ARG A 22 5.00 2.30 -34.46
C ARG A 22 6.17 1.35 -34.74
N GLU A 23 7.29 1.91 -35.16
CA GLU A 23 8.57 1.17 -35.20
C GLU A 23 9.06 0.90 -33.78
N LYS A 24 9.77 -0.21 -33.55
CA LYS A 24 10.26 -0.55 -32.21
C LYS A 24 11.43 0.35 -31.82
N ASP A 25 11.15 1.31 -30.95
CA ASP A 25 12.13 2.14 -30.25
C ASP A 25 12.66 1.43 -28.99
N TYR A 26 13.60 2.10 -28.28
CA TYR A 26 14.27 1.53 -27.11
C TYR A 26 13.31 1.09 -26.00
N GLN A 27 12.17 1.79 -25.79
CA GLN A 27 11.23 1.45 -24.73
C GLN A 27 10.61 0.08 -24.98
N ILE A 28 10.31 -0.22 -26.24
CA ILE A 28 9.71 -1.49 -26.64
C ILE A 28 10.69 -2.64 -26.39
N TYR A 29 11.97 -2.48 -26.75
CA TYR A 29 13.00 -3.49 -26.46
C TYR A 29 13.23 -3.69 -24.96
N MET A 30 13.28 -2.63 -24.16
CA MET A 30 13.41 -2.74 -22.70
C MET A 30 12.24 -3.54 -22.09
N LEU A 31 11.01 -3.29 -22.56
CA LEU A 31 9.82 -3.95 -22.05
C LEU A 31 9.67 -5.42 -22.49
N GLU A 32 9.99 -5.76 -23.74
CA GLU A 32 9.81 -7.12 -24.29
C GLU A 32 10.94 -8.09 -23.87
N GLU A 33 12.19 -7.62 -23.93
CA GLU A 33 13.39 -8.46 -23.72
C GLU A 33 13.81 -8.49 -22.25
N ASN A 34 13.99 -7.31 -21.61
CA ASN A 34 14.47 -7.24 -20.21
C ASN A 34 13.35 -7.47 -19.18
N ARG A 35 12.10 -7.15 -19.54
CA ARG A 35 10.87 -7.37 -18.74
C ARG A 35 10.98 -6.80 -17.32
N PRO A 36 10.89 -5.47 -17.17
CA PRO A 36 11.05 -4.79 -15.88
C PRO A 36 10.17 -5.40 -14.79
N GLU A 37 10.75 -5.53 -13.60
CA GLU A 37 10.08 -6.17 -12.47
C GLU A 37 8.84 -5.36 -12.03
N GLY A 38 7.75 -6.07 -11.71
CA GLY A 38 6.45 -5.47 -11.44
C GLY A 38 5.64 -5.05 -12.69
N ILE A 39 6.20 -5.10 -13.90
CA ILE A 39 5.45 -4.80 -15.14
C ILE A 39 4.85 -6.07 -15.76
N LEU A 40 3.63 -5.97 -16.26
CA LEU A 40 3.00 -7.05 -17.03
C LEU A 40 3.78 -7.36 -18.32
N PRO A 41 4.16 -8.64 -18.57
CA PRO A 41 4.84 -9.03 -19.80
C PRO A 41 4.05 -8.64 -21.04
N ILE A 42 4.68 -7.78 -21.86
CA ILE A 42 4.08 -7.15 -23.04
C ILE A 42 4.73 -7.68 -24.33
N ILE A 43 3.96 -7.72 -25.42
CA ILE A 43 4.43 -7.93 -26.79
C ILE A 43 3.79 -6.86 -27.68
N VAL A 44 4.59 -6.18 -28.48
CA VAL A 44 4.14 -5.07 -29.34
C VAL A 44 4.31 -5.43 -30.81
N GLN A 45 3.23 -5.31 -31.59
CA GLN A 45 3.21 -5.71 -32.99
C GLN A 45 2.32 -4.81 -33.87
N GLY A 46 2.80 -4.50 -35.08
CA GLY A 46 1.98 -3.91 -36.13
C GLY A 46 0.98 -4.93 -36.69
N VAL A 47 -0.27 -4.51 -36.91
CA VAL A 47 -1.34 -5.32 -37.51
C VAL A 47 -2.14 -4.44 -38.46
N GLY A 48 -1.93 -4.62 -39.77
CA GLY A 48 -2.51 -3.74 -40.79
C GLY A 48 -2.05 -2.29 -40.58
N THR A 49 -2.98 -1.38 -40.31
CA THR A 49 -2.73 0.04 -40.05
C THR A 49 -2.78 0.41 -38.56
N LYS A 50 -2.73 -0.57 -37.65
CA LYS A 50 -2.74 -0.38 -36.19
C LYS A 50 -1.49 -0.96 -35.54
N THR A 51 -1.18 -0.52 -34.33
CA THR A 51 -0.22 -1.14 -33.42
C THR A 51 -0.98 -1.75 -32.24
N GLN A 52 -0.74 -3.04 -31.96
CA GLN A 52 -1.30 -3.76 -30.82
C GLN A 52 -0.24 -3.93 -29.73
N TYR A 53 -0.61 -3.57 -28.51
CA TYR A 53 0.16 -3.77 -27.28
C TYR A 53 -0.53 -4.88 -26.48
N LYS A 54 0.10 -6.05 -26.35
CA LYS A 54 -0.52 -7.27 -25.81
C LYS A 54 0.12 -7.68 -24.50
N TYR A 55 -0.65 -7.74 -23.42
CA TYR A 55 -0.19 -8.11 -22.08
C TYR A 55 -0.68 -9.51 -21.72
N ASP A 56 0.19 -10.34 -21.13
CA ASP A 56 -0.16 -11.73 -20.78
C ASP A 56 -0.77 -11.87 -19.38
N ILE A 57 -2.09 -11.82 -19.34
CA ILE A 57 -2.91 -11.91 -18.11
C ILE A 57 -3.37 -13.35 -17.81
N SER A 58 -2.77 -14.35 -18.47
CA SER A 58 -3.02 -15.76 -18.19
C SER A 58 -2.66 -16.11 -16.74
N GLY A 59 -3.59 -16.72 -16.02
CA GLY A 59 -3.42 -17.08 -14.60
C GLY A 59 -3.52 -15.92 -13.60
N LYS A 60 -3.82 -14.70 -14.05
CA LYS A 60 -3.86 -13.49 -13.22
C LYS A 60 -5.30 -13.02 -12.98
N ILE A 61 -5.51 -12.35 -11.86
CA ILE A 61 -6.76 -11.66 -11.52
C ILE A 61 -6.49 -10.16 -11.42
N SER A 62 -7.37 -9.29 -11.95
CA SER A 62 -7.25 -7.84 -11.74
C SER A 62 -7.66 -7.48 -10.32
N ILE A 63 -7.05 -6.47 -9.71
CA ILE A 63 -7.33 -6.12 -8.30
C ILE A 63 -8.80 -5.71 -8.10
N ARG A 64 -9.45 -5.14 -9.13
CA ARG A 64 -10.90 -4.91 -9.13
C ARG A 64 -11.71 -6.18 -8.87
N ALA A 65 -11.34 -7.29 -9.51
CA ALA A 65 -12.05 -8.56 -9.41
C ALA A 65 -11.61 -9.39 -8.21
N LEU A 66 -10.38 -9.18 -7.72
CA LEU A 66 -9.85 -9.80 -6.51
C LEU A 66 -10.60 -9.31 -5.26
N TYR A 67 -10.69 -7.99 -5.10
CA TYR A 67 -11.23 -7.36 -3.89
C TYR A 67 -12.72 -7.01 -3.98
N GLU A 68 -13.41 -7.33 -5.09
CA GLU A 68 -14.82 -6.99 -5.38
C GLU A 68 -15.80 -7.35 -4.23
N LYS A 69 -15.48 -8.41 -3.47
CA LYS A 69 -16.38 -9.02 -2.46
C LYS A 69 -15.83 -9.06 -1.05
N THR A 70 -14.51 -9.01 -0.89
CA THR A 70 -13.81 -9.06 0.41
C THR A 70 -13.42 -7.69 0.92
N GLY A 71 -13.37 -6.69 0.04
CA GLY A 71 -12.55 -5.50 0.26
C GLY A 71 -11.06 -5.82 0.16
N ILE A 72 -10.23 -4.78 0.38
CA ILE A 72 -8.77 -4.86 0.51
C ILE A 72 -8.40 -4.44 1.95
N GLN A 73 -7.46 -5.15 2.57
CA GLN A 73 -7.01 -4.92 3.95
C GLN A 73 -5.64 -4.23 4.00
N PHE A 74 -5.22 -3.80 5.19
CA PHE A 74 -4.00 -3.03 5.45
C PHE A 74 -2.75 -3.61 4.79
N ASP A 75 -2.46 -4.90 5.01
CA ASP A 75 -1.26 -5.59 4.50
C ASP A 75 -1.20 -5.56 2.96
N GLU A 76 -2.35 -5.66 2.30
CA GLU A 76 -2.46 -5.68 0.84
C GLU A 76 -2.31 -4.27 0.27
N ILE A 77 -2.83 -3.24 0.95
CA ILE A 77 -2.58 -1.82 0.62
C ILE A 77 -1.08 -1.53 0.74
N CYS A 78 -0.47 -1.89 1.87
CA CYS A 78 0.97 -1.71 2.12
C CYS A 78 1.82 -2.44 1.08
N SER A 79 1.54 -3.72 0.82
CA SER A 79 2.26 -4.54 -0.16
C SER A 79 2.14 -3.98 -1.59
N LEU A 80 0.96 -3.49 -1.98
CA LEU A 80 0.75 -2.85 -3.28
C LEU A 80 1.58 -1.57 -3.42
N ILE A 81 1.59 -0.72 -2.39
CA ILE A 81 2.34 0.55 -2.38
C ILE A 81 3.86 0.31 -2.39
N MET A 82 4.35 -0.70 -1.67
CA MET A 82 5.74 -1.12 -1.72
C MET A 82 6.12 -1.63 -3.11
N GLN A 83 5.35 -2.57 -3.66
CA GLN A 83 5.64 -3.17 -4.98
C GLN A 83 5.52 -2.16 -6.13
N LEU A 84 4.58 -1.20 -6.07
CA LEU A 84 4.52 -0.08 -7.02
C LEU A 84 5.80 0.77 -6.97
N THR A 85 6.36 0.99 -5.78
CA THR A 85 7.58 1.79 -5.59
C THR A 85 8.83 1.08 -6.08
N GLU A 86 8.92 -0.23 -5.86
CA GLU A 86 9.94 -1.09 -6.47
C GLU A 86 9.84 -1.06 -8.00
N THR A 87 8.61 -1.12 -8.53
CA THR A 87 8.32 -1.02 -9.97
C THR A 87 8.79 0.31 -10.56
N ILE A 88 8.47 1.45 -9.91
CA ILE A 88 8.89 2.79 -10.34
C ILE A 88 10.42 2.87 -10.42
N LYS A 89 11.12 2.46 -9.35
CA LYS A 89 12.59 2.42 -9.31
C LYS A 89 13.18 1.50 -10.37
N CYS A 90 12.53 0.37 -10.65
CA CYS A 90 12.93 -0.54 -11.72
C CYS A 90 12.84 0.14 -13.11
N LEU A 91 11.73 0.82 -13.42
CA LEU A 91 11.55 1.57 -14.67
C LEU A 91 12.63 2.65 -14.86
N GLU A 92 12.96 3.40 -13.80
CA GLU A 92 14.01 4.41 -13.82
C GLU A 92 15.37 3.83 -14.25
N THR A 93 15.74 2.63 -13.75
CA THR A 93 17.00 1.96 -14.18
C THR A 93 17.04 1.58 -15.67
N PHE A 94 15.87 1.40 -16.30
CA PHE A 94 15.74 1.13 -17.73
C PHE A 94 15.51 2.39 -18.58
N MET A 95 15.56 3.59 -17.98
CA MET A 95 15.18 4.86 -18.61
C MET A 95 13.76 4.82 -19.20
N LEU A 96 12.87 4.07 -18.55
CA LEU A 96 11.45 4.03 -18.83
C LEU A 96 10.73 5.04 -17.93
N ASP A 97 9.74 5.69 -18.52
CA ASP A 97 9.00 6.81 -17.92
C ASP A 97 7.86 6.30 -17.01
N PRO A 98 7.86 6.59 -15.70
CA PRO A 98 6.83 6.14 -14.76
C PRO A 98 5.42 6.69 -15.02
N ASP A 99 5.28 7.84 -15.70
CA ASP A 99 3.97 8.42 -16.11
C ASP A 99 3.23 7.56 -17.16
N ARG A 100 3.82 6.43 -17.55
CA ARG A 100 3.22 5.44 -18.46
C ARG A 100 2.67 4.20 -17.75
N ILE A 101 2.80 4.10 -16.42
CA ILE A 101 2.05 3.12 -15.60
C ILE A 101 0.57 3.53 -15.58
N ILE A 102 -0.33 2.56 -15.75
CA ILE A 102 -1.77 2.74 -15.56
C ILE A 102 -2.17 2.16 -14.19
N LEU A 103 -2.81 2.97 -13.34
CA LEU A 103 -3.26 2.59 -11.99
C LEU A 103 -4.78 2.34 -11.88
N GLU A 104 -5.48 2.19 -13.00
CA GLU A 104 -6.88 1.75 -13.02
C GLU A 104 -6.98 0.31 -12.44
N PRO A 105 -7.92 0.02 -11.51
CA PRO A 105 -8.06 -1.30 -10.87
C PRO A 105 -8.29 -2.49 -11.82
N GLU A 106 -8.75 -2.23 -13.04
CA GLU A 106 -8.90 -3.15 -14.15
C GLU A 106 -7.57 -3.58 -14.79
N PHE A 107 -6.52 -2.76 -14.65
CA PHE A 107 -5.23 -2.90 -15.33
C PHE A 107 -4.04 -3.12 -14.37
N ILE A 108 -4.29 -3.17 -13.07
CA ILE A 108 -3.38 -3.76 -12.07
C ILE A 108 -3.82 -5.20 -11.81
N PHE A 109 -2.87 -6.14 -11.88
CA PHE A 109 -3.11 -7.58 -11.75
C PHE A 109 -2.34 -8.19 -10.58
N TYR A 110 -2.79 -9.35 -10.10
CA TYR A 110 -2.19 -10.11 -9.01
C TYR A 110 -1.90 -11.56 -9.44
N GLU A 111 -0.69 -12.04 -9.14
CA GLU A 111 -0.27 -13.43 -9.31
C GLU A 111 0.78 -13.79 -8.24
N LYS A 112 0.58 -14.88 -7.47
CA LYS A 112 1.57 -15.43 -6.52
C LYS A 112 2.16 -14.38 -5.55
N HIS A 113 1.29 -13.63 -4.87
CA HIS A 113 1.64 -12.54 -3.95
C HIS A 113 2.34 -11.33 -4.58
N ARG A 114 2.36 -11.23 -5.92
CA ARG A 114 2.93 -10.08 -6.63
C ARG A 114 1.88 -9.28 -7.37
N PHE A 115 1.98 -7.95 -7.25
CA PHE A 115 1.24 -7.02 -8.10
C PHE A 115 2.00 -6.79 -9.41
N LEU A 116 1.25 -6.67 -10.50
CA LEU A 116 1.76 -6.53 -11.86
C LEU A 116 0.99 -5.41 -12.57
N PHE A 117 1.70 -4.34 -12.92
CA PHE A 117 1.15 -3.10 -13.44
C PHE A 117 1.19 -3.05 -14.98
N CYS A 118 0.15 -2.50 -15.60
CA CYS A 118 0.16 -2.20 -17.03
C CYS A 118 1.03 -0.97 -17.34
N TYR A 119 2.13 -1.16 -18.06
CA TYR A 119 2.90 -0.06 -18.69
C TYR A 119 2.43 0.14 -20.13
N TYR A 120 1.93 1.34 -20.48
CA TYR A 120 1.49 1.65 -21.85
C TYR A 120 2.32 2.79 -22.47
N PRO A 121 3.22 2.51 -23.43
CA PRO A 121 4.16 3.49 -24.03
C PRO A 121 3.52 4.65 -24.82
N LEU A 122 2.20 4.82 -24.79
CA LEU A 122 1.44 5.95 -25.36
C LEU A 122 0.42 6.52 -24.35
N HIS A 123 0.49 6.15 -23.07
CA HIS A 123 -0.33 6.75 -22.02
C HIS A 123 0.09 8.20 -21.81
N THR A 124 -0.82 9.16 -21.97
CA THR A 124 -0.57 10.59 -21.74
C THR A 124 -1.00 11.04 -20.34
N GLY A 125 -1.04 10.12 -19.39
CA GLY A 125 -1.36 10.41 -17.99
C GLY A 125 -0.18 11.01 -17.23
N ASN A 126 -0.40 11.19 -15.93
CA ASN A 126 0.63 11.51 -14.94
C ASN A 126 0.42 10.66 -13.69
N LEU A 127 1.50 10.13 -13.12
CA LEU A 127 1.47 9.14 -12.07
C LEU A 127 0.92 9.69 -10.74
N HIS A 128 1.13 10.97 -10.43
CA HIS A 128 0.58 11.58 -9.21
C HIS A 128 -0.94 11.71 -9.29
N GLN A 129 -1.48 12.05 -10.46
CA GLN A 129 -2.93 12.09 -10.68
C GLN A 129 -3.53 10.68 -10.70
N ALA A 130 -2.90 9.73 -11.38
CA ALA A 130 -3.33 8.33 -11.38
C ALA A 130 -3.33 7.73 -9.96
N PHE A 131 -2.33 8.07 -9.12
CA PHE A 131 -2.26 7.61 -7.74
C PHE A 131 -3.25 8.33 -6.80
N ARG A 132 -3.65 9.58 -7.11
CA ARG A 132 -4.77 10.28 -6.44
C ARG A 132 -6.13 9.64 -6.75
N GLU A 133 -6.36 9.25 -8.00
CA GLU A 133 -7.57 8.53 -8.41
C GLU A 133 -7.58 7.10 -7.82
N PHE A 134 -6.42 6.45 -7.77
CA PHE A 134 -6.27 5.13 -7.15
C PHE A 134 -6.46 5.17 -5.62
N SER A 135 -5.99 6.21 -4.92
CA SER A 135 -6.23 6.35 -3.47
C SER A 135 -7.72 6.59 -3.15
N GLU A 136 -8.46 7.25 -4.05
CA GLU A 136 -9.92 7.35 -3.92
C GLU A 136 -10.61 5.98 -4.13
N TYR A 137 -10.11 5.15 -5.05
CA TYR A 137 -10.56 3.76 -5.17
C TYR A 137 -10.28 2.95 -3.89
N LEU A 138 -9.09 3.09 -3.28
CA LEU A 138 -8.76 2.39 -2.03
C LEU A 138 -9.74 2.73 -0.90
N ILE A 139 -10.13 4.01 -0.72
CA ILE A 139 -11.17 4.40 0.26
C ILE A 139 -12.51 3.69 0.01
N ARG A 140 -12.87 3.44 -1.25
CA ARG A 140 -14.13 2.80 -1.62
C ARG A 140 -14.09 1.27 -1.55
N GLN A 141 -12.89 0.68 -1.62
CA GLN A 141 -12.68 -0.77 -1.69
C GLN A 141 -12.10 -1.36 -0.39
N VAL A 142 -11.65 -0.54 0.56
CA VAL A 142 -11.13 -1.03 1.84
C VAL A 142 -12.18 -1.84 2.60
N ASP A 143 -11.75 -2.92 3.26
CA ASP A 143 -12.61 -3.69 4.16
C ASP A 143 -13.16 -2.78 5.28
N CYS A 144 -14.46 -2.85 5.53
CA CYS A 144 -15.12 -2.01 6.53
C CYS A 144 -14.92 -2.52 7.97
N GLU A 145 -14.43 -3.75 8.16
CA GLU A 145 -14.03 -4.28 9.47
C GLU A 145 -12.57 -3.92 9.83
N ASP A 146 -11.70 -3.68 8.83
CA ASP A 146 -10.31 -3.27 9.00
C ASP A 146 -10.15 -1.76 9.23
N LYS A 147 -10.10 -1.38 10.51
CA LYS A 147 -9.87 0.01 10.96
C LYS A 147 -8.51 0.57 10.55
N THR A 148 -7.47 -0.26 10.46
CA THR A 148 -6.10 0.18 10.17
C THR A 148 -5.94 0.43 8.68
N GLY A 149 -6.49 -0.45 7.84
CA GLY A 149 -6.66 -0.25 6.41
C GLY A 149 -7.49 1.00 6.09
N ILE A 150 -8.64 1.20 6.76
CA ILE A 150 -9.46 2.42 6.59
C ILE A 150 -8.63 3.68 6.88
N CYS A 151 -7.88 3.67 7.99
CA CYS A 151 -7.02 4.78 8.37
C CYS A 151 -5.94 5.05 7.30
N LEU A 152 -5.27 3.99 6.83
CA LEU A 152 -4.23 4.09 5.81
C LEU A 152 -4.79 4.63 4.48
N ALA A 153 -5.89 4.06 3.97
CA ALA A 153 -6.53 4.49 2.74
C ALA A 153 -6.95 5.98 2.78
N TYR A 154 -7.50 6.43 3.91
CA TYR A 154 -7.85 7.83 4.13
C TYR A 154 -6.62 8.76 4.17
N GLU A 155 -5.60 8.40 4.95
CA GLU A 155 -4.38 9.22 5.08
C GLU A 155 -3.63 9.33 3.75
N LEU A 156 -3.53 8.24 2.97
CA LEU A 156 -2.98 8.24 1.62
C LEU A 156 -3.72 9.22 0.72
N HIS A 157 -5.06 9.13 0.64
CA HIS A 157 -5.84 10.03 -0.20
C HIS A 157 -5.71 11.50 0.24
N ARG A 158 -5.76 11.77 1.55
CA ARG A 158 -5.54 13.11 2.12
C ARG A 158 -4.16 13.66 1.74
N ILE A 159 -3.12 12.82 1.77
CA ILE A 159 -1.76 13.17 1.32
C ILE A 159 -1.75 13.47 -0.18
N THR A 160 -2.33 12.61 -1.03
CA THR A 160 -2.39 12.83 -2.49
C THR A 160 -3.15 14.09 -2.90
N THR A 161 -4.10 14.53 -2.06
CA THR A 161 -4.95 15.70 -2.30
C THR A 161 -4.21 17.04 -2.16
N ALA A 162 -3.12 17.09 -1.39
CA ALA A 162 -2.35 18.31 -1.16
C ALA A 162 -1.69 18.85 -2.45
N GLU A 163 -1.64 20.19 -2.59
CA GLU A 163 -1.15 20.87 -3.80
C GLU A 163 0.32 20.58 -4.13
N ASN A 164 1.14 20.26 -3.13
CA ASN A 164 2.59 20.03 -3.24
C ASN A 164 2.98 18.65 -2.66
N TYR A 165 2.26 17.64 -3.11
CA TYR A 165 2.44 16.22 -2.79
C TYR A 165 3.54 15.56 -3.66
N CYS A 166 4.35 14.68 -3.05
CA CYS A 166 5.24 13.76 -3.76
C CYS A 166 4.98 12.33 -3.26
N LEU A 167 5.12 11.34 -4.14
CA LEU A 167 4.88 9.92 -3.86
C LEU A 167 5.62 9.43 -2.60
N ASP A 168 6.82 9.92 -2.35
CA ASP A 168 7.62 9.63 -1.14
C ASP A 168 6.85 9.88 0.16
N LYS A 169 6.00 10.92 0.23
CA LYS A 169 5.23 11.25 1.45
C LYS A 169 4.11 10.25 1.72
N ALA A 170 3.55 9.64 0.68
CA ALA A 170 2.58 8.55 0.84
C ALA A 170 3.26 7.27 1.31
N LEU A 171 4.50 7.03 0.84
CA LEU A 171 5.34 5.91 1.27
C LEU A 171 5.80 6.05 2.72
N GLU A 172 6.32 7.22 3.10
CA GLU A 172 6.70 7.54 4.48
C GLU A 172 5.54 7.29 5.45
N GLN A 173 4.31 7.68 5.08
CA GLN A 173 3.11 7.42 5.89
C GLN A 173 2.80 5.92 5.99
N ALA A 174 2.85 5.16 4.88
CA ALA A 174 2.61 3.72 4.90
C ALA A 174 3.65 2.97 5.78
N TYR A 175 4.94 3.26 5.60
CA TYR A 175 6.01 2.70 6.45
C TYR A 175 5.87 3.10 7.91
N ARG A 176 5.46 4.34 8.21
CA ARG A 176 5.24 4.76 9.61
C ARG A 176 4.08 4.00 10.25
N MET A 177 3.00 3.75 9.51
CA MET A 177 1.84 3.00 10.01
C MET A 177 2.16 1.51 10.20
N MET A 178 2.92 0.87 9.30
CA MET A 178 3.39 -0.51 9.53
C MET A 178 4.25 -0.59 10.79
N GLY A 179 5.24 0.31 10.92
CA GLY A 179 6.05 0.42 12.12
C GLY A 179 5.33 0.97 13.36
N GLU A 180 4.05 1.31 13.28
CA GLU A 180 3.18 1.59 14.43
C GLU A 180 2.42 0.31 14.81
N GLN A 181 1.79 -0.37 13.84
CA GLN A 181 1.11 -1.66 14.05
C GLN A 181 2.04 -2.77 14.56
N GLU A 182 3.24 -2.93 13.97
CA GLU A 182 4.24 -3.90 14.43
C GLU A 182 4.55 -3.75 15.93
N LYS A 183 4.51 -2.52 16.46
CA LYS A 183 4.76 -2.27 17.89
C LYS A 183 3.55 -2.63 18.74
N GLU A 184 2.34 -2.28 18.31
CA GLU A 184 1.12 -2.64 19.03
C GLU A 184 0.94 -4.18 19.09
N GLU A 185 1.33 -4.89 18.03
CA GLU A 185 1.36 -6.37 18.00
C GLU A 185 2.43 -6.94 18.94
N ASN A 186 3.68 -6.47 18.88
CA ASN A 186 4.74 -6.93 19.79
C ASN A 186 4.42 -6.61 21.27
N GLU A 187 3.85 -5.43 21.57
CA GLU A 187 3.40 -5.08 22.91
C GLU A 187 2.21 -5.95 23.36
N ALA A 188 1.30 -6.34 22.46
CA ALA A 188 0.22 -7.27 22.77
C ALA A 188 0.73 -8.69 23.05
N GLU A 189 1.66 -9.22 22.24
CA GLU A 189 2.29 -10.52 22.48
C GLU A 189 3.10 -10.55 23.78
N GLU A 190 3.86 -9.50 24.09
CA GLU A 190 4.57 -9.38 25.37
C GLU A 190 3.59 -9.38 26.55
N ASN A 191 2.52 -8.57 26.50
CA ASN A 191 1.52 -8.51 27.58
C ASN A 191 0.79 -9.85 27.76
N PHE A 192 0.37 -10.51 26.67
CA PHE A 192 -0.26 -11.83 26.74
C PHE A 192 0.67 -12.88 27.35
N ARG A 193 1.95 -12.89 26.94
CA ARG A 193 2.98 -13.77 27.51
C ARG A 193 3.23 -13.49 29.01
N TYR A 194 3.10 -12.23 29.47
CA TYR A 194 3.15 -11.93 30.90
C TYR A 194 1.89 -12.38 31.65
N GLU A 195 0.70 -12.29 31.05
CA GLU A 195 -0.55 -12.80 31.65
C GLU A 195 -0.53 -14.34 31.76
N ASP A 196 -0.11 -15.07 30.71
CA ASP A 196 0.10 -16.53 30.73
C ASP A 196 1.04 -16.97 31.88
N ILE A 197 2.18 -16.29 32.05
CA ILE A 197 3.16 -16.59 33.12
C ILE A 197 2.56 -16.35 34.51
N ILE A 198 1.73 -15.32 34.68
CA ILE A 198 1.05 -15.02 35.96
C ILE A 198 0.01 -16.10 36.29
N GLU A 199 -0.68 -16.65 35.29
CA GLU A 199 -1.61 -17.77 35.48
C GLU A 199 -0.88 -19.10 35.75
N GLU A 200 0.20 -19.42 35.03
CA GLU A 200 0.99 -20.65 35.25
C GLU A 200 1.72 -20.68 36.61
N GLU A 201 2.33 -19.57 37.05
CA GLU A 201 2.99 -19.51 38.37
C GLU A 201 2.00 -19.43 39.55
N GLY A 202 0.69 -19.32 39.28
CA GLY A 202 -0.36 -19.37 40.30
C GLY A 202 -0.35 -18.18 41.27
N MET A 203 0.20 -17.03 40.86
CA MET A 203 0.19 -15.79 41.66
C MET A 203 -1.19 -15.12 41.61
N GLY A 204 -2.15 -15.76 42.29
CA GLY A 204 -3.57 -15.42 42.25
C GLY A 204 -3.91 -13.96 42.57
N ILE A 205 -4.93 -13.47 41.87
CA ILE A 205 -5.46 -12.10 41.85
C ILE A 205 -5.52 -11.48 43.27
N GLY A 206 -4.53 -10.63 43.59
CA GLY A 206 -4.43 -10.02 44.93
C GLY A 206 -3.57 -8.75 45.05
N ILE A 207 -2.68 -8.47 44.10
CA ILE A 207 -1.81 -7.28 44.06
C ILE A 207 -1.88 -6.66 42.65
N LEU A 208 -1.44 -5.41 42.48
CA LEU A 208 -1.41 -4.65 41.20
C LEU A 208 -2.76 -4.12 40.67
N ARG A 209 -3.67 -3.65 41.55
CA ARG A 209 -4.73 -2.72 41.13
C ARG A 209 -4.30 -1.25 41.06
N GLU A 210 -3.03 -0.95 41.31
CA GLU A 210 -2.44 0.40 41.33
C GLU A 210 -1.27 0.55 40.32
N ALA A 211 -1.48 0.09 39.07
CA ALA A 211 -0.46 0.16 38.01
C ALA A 211 -0.98 0.64 36.63
N LYS A 212 -2.14 1.30 36.56
CA LYS A 212 -2.69 1.85 35.30
C LYS A 212 -2.99 3.36 35.37
N THR A 213 -1.94 4.19 35.44
CA THR A 213 -1.84 5.53 34.79
C THR A 213 -0.39 6.04 34.84
N PRO A 214 0.37 6.08 33.74
CA PRO A 214 1.39 7.11 33.55
C PRO A 214 0.69 8.48 33.34
N PHE A 215 1.34 9.56 33.77
CA PHE A 215 0.81 10.95 33.76
C PHE A 215 -0.50 11.19 34.55
N GLY A 216 -0.35 11.54 35.83
CA GLY A 216 -1.44 12.07 36.65
C GLY A 216 -0.95 12.90 37.84
N LYS A 217 -1.04 14.23 37.73
CA LYS A 217 -0.84 15.25 38.79
C LYS A 217 0.58 15.42 39.35
N LEU A 218 1.30 16.40 38.78
CA LEU A 218 1.97 17.37 39.66
C LEU A 218 0.87 18.12 40.44
N THR A 219 0.83 18.01 41.77
CA THR A 219 0.66 19.15 42.72
C THR A 219 0.56 18.69 44.17
N GLY A 220 1.29 19.38 45.07
CA GLY A 220 0.83 19.65 46.43
C GLY A 220 1.00 18.56 47.50
N LEU A 221 2.23 18.29 47.97
CA LEU A 221 2.44 17.60 49.26
C LEU A 221 3.73 17.98 50.04
N PHE A 222 4.12 19.26 50.02
CA PHE A 222 4.93 19.80 51.12
C PHE A 222 4.05 19.99 52.36
N GLY A 223 4.01 18.96 53.20
CA GLY A 223 3.04 18.84 54.28
C GLY A 223 3.27 19.83 55.43
N ARG A 224 2.20 20.52 55.85
CA ARG A 224 2.16 21.17 57.17
C ARG A 224 2.17 20.10 58.27
N LYS A 225 3.27 19.96 59.00
CA LYS A 225 3.23 19.52 60.41
C LYS A 225 3.53 20.73 61.29
N ARG A 226 2.52 21.17 62.06
CA ARG A 226 2.76 21.97 63.26
C ARG A 226 3.20 21.02 64.37
N PHE A 227 4.20 21.42 65.15
CA PHE A 227 4.28 21.04 66.56
C PHE A 227 4.39 22.31 67.40
N ARG A 228 3.83 22.23 68.60
CA ARG A 228 3.79 23.24 69.67
C ARG A 228 4.86 22.91 70.71
N ASP A 229 5.39 23.85 71.52
CA ASP A 229 5.49 25.32 71.35
C ASP A 229 7.01 25.71 71.52
N THR A 230 7.59 26.55 72.40
CA THR A 230 7.15 27.44 73.50
C THR A 230 8.26 28.48 73.80
N GLU A 231 7.96 29.42 74.71
CA GLU A 231 8.79 30.24 75.64
C GLU A 231 10.26 29.78 75.90
N ASN A 232 11.24 30.65 76.22
CA ASN A 232 11.23 32.09 76.57
C ASN A 232 12.62 32.75 76.34
N ASP A 233 12.67 34.10 76.49
CA ASP A 233 13.83 35.02 76.55
C ASP A 233 14.77 35.12 75.31
#